data_AF-A0A431L688-F1
#
_entry.id   AF-A0A431L688-F1
#
_cell.length_a   1.000
_cell.length_b   1.000
_cell.length_c   1.000
_cell.angle_alpha   90.00
_cell.angle_beta   90.00
_cell.angle_gamma   90.00
#
_symmetry.space_group_name_H-M   'P 1'
#
loop_
_entity.id
_entity.type
_entity.pdbx_description
1 polymer ?
#
loop_
_entity_poly.entity_id
_entity_poly.type
_entity_poly.pdbx_seq_one_letter_code
_entity_poly.pdbx_strand_id
1 'polypeptide(L)'
;MIQNQRQDNRHNIRLPNQAEIPDLKQIYALQAQAQSNSGRTVELPFGEAPDDYILTIFRDKTKGDWLWMLYHGHGGDSILEWSYVTPDPGVIYNVMAAQFPGALLKPIVMAEEAARADSAAQNGYEVLKKSQVTTSNYDQLSGSANQERQSTTSGMSKLQRPTLEGEIENLSVPNLLQSIAMGKMTGRLEIVSNTDVANVHFFEGSPLHCSMRGVEGDAAIIELVGWSSGAFRFYPEPRTRVETVKKRLDWLLMEGAAFDDQQKFLNARGLTLECFLVRKHNNITESMFEQMVAKGACNDLRLLKGFYQSIDSKSTLVEVLRRRPLPKIDWVLILYTLVSCDLVHFVEQLPDTPKQPVSGVPPVDWQVVRSFEKSMLRADTELYTYPAYLYFLEKEFARFERFSQPFSIIIIEATVRNAKNPKQTDPLPLPAVKEVAKRVDRLKRKTDLLGHYETNGLALLLPLTDGTSARSFASRLADVIVSTPLAEGFDMASLVLSVGTASIPESCQDLGAMLAMARPTKA
;
A
#
# COMPACT_ATOMS: atom_id res chain seq x y z
N MET A 1 55.20 9.62 18.21
CA MET A 1 54.43 8.97 19.28
C MET A 1 52.98 8.95 18.86
N ILE A 2 52.36 7.75 18.82
CA ILE A 2 50.90 7.50 18.78
C ILE A 2 50.29 7.86 17.38
N GLN A 3 49.83 6.92 16.55
CA GLN A 3 48.76 5.97 16.80
C GLN A 3 48.90 4.65 16.03
N ASN A 4 48.55 3.58 16.74
CA ASN A 4 48.46 2.19 16.32
C ASN A 4 47.61 1.97 15.06
N GLN A 5 48.24 1.53 13.97
CA GLN A 5 47.62 0.57 13.07
C GLN A 5 47.98 -0.83 13.58
N ARG A 6 47.14 -1.39 14.46
CA ARG A 6 47.13 -2.83 14.71
C ARG A 6 46.11 -3.45 13.76
N GLN A 7 46.64 -4.16 12.76
CA GLN A 7 45.96 -5.24 12.06
C GLN A 7 45.28 -6.15 13.08
N ASP A 8 43.97 -6.34 12.95
CA ASP A 8 43.24 -7.42 13.61
C ASP A 8 42.51 -8.20 12.50
N ASN A 9 43.27 -9.12 11.89
CA ASN A 9 42.90 -9.95 10.74
C ASN A 9 41.86 -11.01 11.17
N ARG A 10 40.58 -10.63 11.31
CA ARG A 10 39.49 -11.54 11.70
C ARG A 10 39.00 -12.29 10.46
N HIS A 11 39.33 -13.58 10.37
CA HIS A 11 38.87 -14.44 9.28
C HIS A 11 37.35 -14.62 9.34
N ASN A 12 36.65 -14.27 8.25
CA ASN A 12 35.23 -14.57 8.06
C ASN A 12 35.02 -16.09 7.97
N ILE A 13 33.89 -16.58 8.47
CA ILE A 13 33.52 -18.00 8.41
C ILE A 13 32.69 -18.19 7.14
N ARG A 14 33.31 -18.73 6.09
CA ARG A 14 32.63 -18.99 4.81
C ARG A 14 32.13 -20.44 4.75
N LEU A 15 30.82 -20.59 4.52
CA LEU A 15 30.15 -21.87 4.35
C LEU A 15 30.24 -22.38 2.92
N PRO A 16 30.00 -23.70 2.68
CA PRO A 16 30.02 -24.26 1.34
C PRO A 16 28.97 -23.59 0.44
N ASN A 17 29.34 -23.35 -0.83
CA ASN A 17 28.45 -22.77 -1.82
C ASN A 17 27.25 -23.68 -2.10
N GLN A 18 26.08 -23.08 -2.26
CA GLN A 18 24.82 -23.79 -2.53
C GLN A 18 24.25 -23.37 -3.88
N ALA A 19 23.68 -24.31 -4.63
CA ALA A 19 23.11 -24.00 -5.95
C ALA A 19 21.71 -23.35 -5.85
N GLU A 20 20.96 -23.65 -4.78
CA GLU A 20 19.61 -23.12 -4.54
C GLU A 20 19.63 -21.97 -3.51
N ILE A 21 18.58 -21.15 -3.52
CA ILE A 21 18.40 -20.05 -2.57
C ILE A 21 18.24 -20.62 -1.14
N PRO A 22 18.86 -20.01 -0.12
CA PRO A 22 18.76 -20.46 1.26
C PRO A 22 17.32 -20.58 1.77
N ASP A 23 16.93 -21.79 2.21
CA ASP A 23 15.64 -22.05 2.84
C ASP A 23 15.62 -21.53 4.30
N LEU A 24 14.42 -21.36 4.87
CA LEU A 24 14.21 -20.84 6.22
C LEU A 24 15.05 -21.61 7.26
N LYS A 25 15.14 -22.95 7.15
CA LYS A 25 15.96 -23.80 8.03
C LYS A 25 17.45 -23.45 7.95
N GLN A 26 17.95 -23.10 6.77
CA GLN A 26 19.35 -22.75 6.55
C GLN A 26 19.65 -21.35 7.10
N ILE A 27 18.72 -20.40 6.97
CA ILE A 27 18.84 -19.06 7.57
C ILE A 27 18.86 -19.15 9.10
N TYR A 28 18.02 -19.99 9.72
CA TYR A 28 18.10 -20.28 11.16
C TYR A 28 19.44 -20.91 11.56
N ALA A 29 19.97 -21.84 10.75
CA ALA A 29 21.27 -22.44 10.99
C ALA A 29 22.41 -21.41 10.89
N LEU A 30 22.33 -20.44 9.97
CA LEU A 30 23.28 -19.33 9.86
C LEU A 30 23.28 -18.47 11.10
N GLN A 31 22.10 -18.10 11.60
CA GLN A 31 21.97 -17.31 12.81
C GLN A 31 22.54 -18.04 14.02
N ALA A 32 22.25 -19.35 14.16
CA ALA A 32 22.81 -20.18 15.23
C ALA A 32 24.34 -20.25 15.17
N GLN A 33 24.93 -20.40 13.98
CA GLN A 33 26.38 -20.42 13.81
C GLN A 33 27.04 -19.07 14.12
N ALA A 34 26.40 -17.96 13.76
CA ALA A 34 26.85 -16.62 14.13
C ALA A 34 26.66 -16.33 15.64
N GLN A 35 25.68 -16.96 16.28
CA GLN A 35 25.48 -16.91 17.72
C GLN A 35 26.63 -17.60 18.47
N SER A 36 27.03 -18.79 18.03
CA SER A 36 28.15 -19.54 18.60
C SER A 36 29.50 -18.85 18.36
N ASN A 37 29.64 -18.12 17.24
CA ASN A 37 30.88 -17.45 16.83
C ASN A 37 30.79 -15.92 16.96
N SER A 38 30.53 -15.44 18.18
CA SER A 38 30.36 -14.01 18.44
C SER A 38 31.54 -13.15 17.95
N GLY A 39 31.24 -12.13 17.13
CA GLY A 39 32.20 -11.15 16.60
C GLY A 39 32.96 -11.58 15.34
N ARG A 40 32.52 -12.65 14.67
CA ARG A 40 32.92 -13.01 13.31
C ARG A 40 31.73 -12.92 12.37
N THR A 41 31.97 -12.57 11.11
CA THR A 41 30.94 -12.61 10.07
C THR A 41 30.85 -14.03 9.51
N VAL A 42 29.64 -14.57 9.43
CA VAL A 42 29.37 -15.85 8.77
C VAL A 42 28.80 -15.55 7.37
N GLU A 43 29.36 -16.19 6.35
CA GLU A 43 29.03 -15.96 4.94
C GLU A 43 28.51 -17.26 4.31
N LEU A 44 27.36 -17.19 3.65
CA LEU A 44 26.76 -18.27 2.86
C LEU A 44 26.70 -17.84 1.39
N PRO A 45 27.64 -18.31 0.55
CA PRO A 45 27.52 -18.15 -0.88
C PRO A 45 26.43 -19.08 -1.44
N PHE A 46 25.64 -18.56 -2.38
CA PHE A 46 24.64 -19.32 -3.13
C PHE A 46 24.49 -18.82 -4.57
N GLY A 47 23.99 -19.68 -5.46
CA GLY A 47 23.83 -19.39 -6.90
C GLY A 47 24.98 -19.91 -7.76
N GLU A 48 24.76 -19.87 -9.07
CA GLU A 48 25.73 -20.24 -10.10
C GLU A 48 26.00 -19.03 -11.01
N ALA A 49 27.23 -18.89 -11.51
CA ALA A 49 27.60 -17.80 -12.40
C ALA A 49 26.72 -17.80 -13.67
N PRO A 50 26.20 -16.63 -14.10
CA PRO A 50 26.63 -15.27 -13.76
C PRO A 50 25.92 -14.62 -12.55
N ASP A 51 24.98 -15.30 -11.89
CA ASP A 51 24.15 -14.75 -10.80
C ASP A 51 24.53 -15.36 -9.44
N ASP A 52 25.74 -15.07 -8.95
CA ASP A 52 26.20 -15.54 -7.64
C ASP A 52 25.95 -14.51 -6.53
N TYR A 53 25.55 -15.01 -5.35
CA TYR A 53 25.18 -14.19 -4.21
C TYR A 53 25.87 -14.69 -2.93
N ILE A 54 26.05 -13.79 -1.96
CA ILE A 54 26.64 -14.10 -0.66
C ILE A 54 25.77 -13.46 0.42
N LEU A 55 25.05 -14.29 1.18
CA LEU A 55 24.32 -13.85 2.37
C LEU A 55 25.27 -13.87 3.56
N THR A 56 25.40 -12.75 4.26
CA THR A 56 26.26 -12.63 5.42
C THR A 56 25.48 -12.19 6.65
N ILE A 57 25.90 -12.70 7.82
CA ILE A 57 25.35 -12.32 9.10
C ILE A 57 26.48 -11.95 10.07
N PHE A 58 26.31 -10.84 10.75
CA PHE A 58 27.21 -10.36 11.78
C PHE A 58 26.43 -9.96 13.04
N ARG A 59 26.92 -10.39 14.21
CA ARG A 59 26.36 -10.00 15.50
C ARG A 59 27.29 -9.01 16.18
N ASP A 60 26.81 -7.80 16.43
CA ASP A 60 27.55 -6.78 17.16
C ASP A 60 27.64 -7.16 18.65
N LYS A 61 28.87 -7.23 19.18
CA LYS A 61 29.14 -7.57 20.58
C LYS A 61 28.71 -6.49 21.57
N THR A 62 28.55 -5.25 21.10
CA THR A 62 28.26 -4.09 21.95
C THR A 62 26.78 -3.80 22.07
N LYS A 63 26.04 -3.87 20.96
CA LYS A 63 24.60 -3.60 20.91
C LYS A 63 23.73 -4.87 20.94
N GLY A 64 24.30 -6.02 20.59
CA GLY A 64 23.56 -7.29 20.48
C GLY A 64 22.75 -7.42 19.19
N ASP A 65 22.81 -6.41 18.32
CA ASP A 65 22.08 -6.34 17.05
C ASP A 65 22.63 -7.34 16.02
N TRP A 66 21.71 -7.86 15.22
CA TRP A 66 21.98 -8.80 14.13
C TRP A 66 21.93 -8.06 12.80
N LEU A 67 23.08 -7.93 12.16
CA LEU A 67 23.21 -7.30 10.84
C LEU A 67 23.28 -8.40 9.77
N TRP A 68 22.29 -8.40 8.89
CA TRP A 68 22.23 -9.23 7.71
C TRP A 68 22.57 -8.40 6.47
N MET A 69 23.38 -8.95 5.57
CA MET A 69 23.76 -8.27 4.33
C MET A 69 23.79 -9.27 3.19
N LEU A 70 23.18 -8.92 2.06
CA LEU A 70 23.27 -9.70 0.84
C LEU A 70 24.19 -9.01 -0.15
N TYR A 71 25.18 -9.74 -0.65
CA TYR A 71 26.05 -9.29 -1.72
C TYR A 71 25.76 -10.06 -3.00
N HIS A 72 25.93 -9.41 -4.14
CA HIS A 72 25.89 -10.00 -5.47
C HIS A 72 27.30 -9.96 -6.09
N GLY A 73 27.76 -11.07 -6.65
CA GLY A 73 29.08 -11.21 -7.26
C GLY A 73 30.12 -11.98 -6.42
N HIS A 74 31.16 -12.48 -7.10
CA HIS A 74 32.26 -13.22 -6.48
C HIS A 74 33.43 -12.31 -6.04
N GLY A 75 33.83 -12.40 -4.78
CA GLY A 75 35.12 -11.85 -4.32
C GLY A 75 35.14 -10.32 -4.16
N GLY A 76 36.24 -9.67 -4.56
CA GLY A 76 36.50 -8.24 -4.27
C GLY A 76 35.60 -7.23 -4.98
N ASP A 77 34.81 -7.68 -5.96
CA ASP A 77 33.85 -6.87 -6.72
C ASP A 77 32.39 -7.10 -6.28
N SER A 78 32.18 -7.74 -5.12
CA SER A 78 30.83 -8.02 -4.59
C SER A 78 30.08 -6.73 -4.26
N ILE A 79 28.90 -6.54 -4.86
CA ILE A 79 28.04 -5.37 -4.65
C ILE A 79 27.05 -5.69 -3.53
N LEU A 80 26.98 -4.85 -2.50
CA LEU A 80 25.95 -4.97 -1.46
C LEU A 80 24.57 -4.64 -2.06
N GLU A 81 23.67 -5.60 -2.11
CA GLU A 81 22.29 -5.39 -2.57
C GLU A 81 21.44 -4.75 -1.47
N TRP A 82 21.53 -5.27 -0.25
CA TRP A 82 20.80 -4.74 0.88
C TRP A 82 21.48 -5.09 2.21
N SER A 83 21.13 -4.32 3.24
CA SER A 83 21.47 -4.61 4.62
C SER A 83 20.26 -4.39 5.54
N TYR A 84 20.03 -5.33 6.45
CA TYR A 84 18.95 -5.27 7.44
C TYR A 84 19.49 -5.53 8.83
N VAL A 85 19.01 -4.76 9.80
CA VAL A 85 19.25 -5.03 11.22
C VAL A 85 17.98 -5.66 11.78
N THR A 86 17.99 -6.98 11.97
CA THR A 86 16.82 -7.70 12.50
C THR A 86 17.22 -8.95 13.27
N PRO A 87 16.66 -9.17 14.47
CA PRO A 87 16.85 -10.41 15.22
C PRO A 87 16.03 -11.59 14.66
N ASP A 88 15.07 -11.33 13.77
CA ASP A 88 14.17 -12.35 13.23
C ASP A 88 14.62 -12.85 11.84
N PRO A 89 15.03 -14.12 11.70
CA PRO A 89 15.33 -14.77 10.41
C PRO A 89 14.17 -14.82 9.42
N GLY A 90 12.92 -14.81 9.89
CA GLY A 90 11.74 -14.85 9.03
C GLY A 90 11.61 -13.61 8.13
N VAL A 91 12.01 -12.45 8.64
CA VAL A 91 12.08 -11.20 7.85
C VAL A 91 13.07 -11.35 6.71
N ILE A 92 14.23 -11.96 6.96
CA ILE A 92 15.27 -12.17 5.95
C ILE A 92 14.81 -13.17 4.89
N TYR A 93 14.13 -14.25 5.29
CA TYR A 93 13.53 -15.19 4.33
C TYR A 93 12.51 -14.50 3.41
N ASN A 94 11.63 -13.66 3.95
CA ASN A 94 10.65 -12.92 3.15
C ASN A 94 11.30 -11.91 2.19
N VAL A 95 12.36 -11.22 2.64
CA VAL A 95 13.14 -10.31 1.79
C VAL A 95 13.82 -11.09 0.66
N MET A 96 14.40 -12.26 0.95
CA MET A 96 15.00 -13.12 -0.07
C MET A 96 13.96 -13.67 -1.04
N ALA A 97 12.79 -14.11 -0.57
CA ALA A 97 11.70 -14.59 -1.42
C ALA A 97 11.14 -13.48 -2.35
N ALA A 98 11.09 -12.23 -1.86
CA ALA A 98 10.67 -11.08 -2.67
C ALA A 98 11.72 -10.68 -3.73
N GLN A 99 13.02 -10.81 -3.41
CA GLN A 99 14.12 -10.49 -4.32
C GLN A 99 14.24 -11.53 -5.46
N PHE A 100 13.86 -12.78 -5.21
CA PHE A 100 13.95 -13.89 -6.17
C PHE A 100 12.59 -14.56 -6.45
N PRO A 101 11.65 -13.85 -7.10
CA PRO A 101 10.26 -14.31 -7.27
C PRO A 101 10.08 -15.54 -8.19
N GLY A 102 11.16 -16.03 -8.82
CA GLY A 102 11.14 -17.14 -9.79
C GLY A 102 11.73 -18.48 -9.32
N ALA A 103 12.33 -18.56 -8.13
CA ALA A 103 13.10 -19.74 -7.68
C ALA A 103 12.44 -20.55 -6.54
N LEU A 104 11.31 -20.07 -5.99
CA LEU A 104 10.53 -20.76 -4.96
C LEU A 104 9.22 -21.34 -5.51
N LEU A 105 9.34 -22.26 -6.49
CA LEU A 105 8.28 -23.22 -6.81
C LEU A 105 8.73 -24.63 -6.40
N LYS A 106 8.82 -24.86 -5.09
CA LYS A 106 8.56 -26.19 -4.52
C LYS A 106 7.51 -26.00 -3.42
N PRO A 107 6.32 -26.61 -3.54
CA PRO A 107 5.35 -26.59 -2.46
C PRO A 107 5.98 -27.30 -1.26
N ILE A 108 5.89 -26.66 -0.10
CA ILE A 108 6.18 -27.26 1.21
C ILE A 108 5.15 -28.37 1.40
N VAL A 109 5.46 -29.58 0.90
CA VAL A 109 4.81 -30.80 1.36
C VAL A 109 5.44 -31.09 2.72
N MET A 110 4.66 -30.95 3.78
CA MET A 110 5.04 -31.43 5.10
C MET A 110 5.33 -32.93 5.00
N ALA A 111 6.62 -33.26 4.99
CA ALA A 111 7.11 -34.62 5.08
C ALA A 111 6.83 -35.16 6.48
N GLU A 112 5.58 -35.52 6.75
CA GLU A 112 5.20 -36.36 7.89
C GLU A 112 3.90 -37.18 7.67
N GLU A 113 3.20 -37.02 6.54
CA GLU A 113 1.98 -37.79 6.24
C GLU A 113 2.13 -38.86 5.13
N ALA A 114 3.28 -38.92 4.45
CA ALA A 114 3.53 -39.92 3.40
C ALA A 114 3.82 -41.35 3.93
N ALA A 115 3.88 -41.56 5.24
CA ALA A 115 4.14 -42.87 5.85
C ALA A 115 2.88 -43.58 6.41
N ARG A 116 1.68 -42.99 6.25
CA ARG A 116 0.43 -43.55 6.79
C ARG A 116 -0.63 -43.90 5.76
N ALA A 117 -0.37 -43.69 4.47
CA ALA A 117 -1.35 -43.91 3.40
C ALA A 117 -1.12 -45.18 2.55
N ASP A 118 -0.20 -46.07 2.95
CA ASP A 118 0.12 -47.32 2.24
C ASP A 118 -0.71 -48.56 2.69
N SER A 119 -1.73 -48.38 3.54
CA SER A 119 -2.55 -49.48 4.08
C SER A 119 -4.04 -49.44 3.73
N ALA A 120 -4.42 -48.72 2.67
CA ALA A 120 -5.80 -48.70 2.18
C ALA A 120 -5.88 -48.73 0.65
N ALA A 121 -5.15 -49.66 0.03
CA ALA A 121 -5.54 -50.14 -1.29
C ALA A 121 -6.75 -51.07 -1.13
N GLN A 122 -7.93 -50.68 -1.63
CA GLN A 122 -8.79 -51.60 -2.40
C GLN A 122 -10.05 -50.91 -2.94
N ASN A 123 -10.31 -51.20 -4.21
CA ASN A 123 -11.56 -51.07 -4.96
C ASN A 123 -11.81 -49.73 -5.68
N GLY A 124 -11.70 -49.75 -7.02
CA GLY A 124 -12.39 -48.75 -7.83
C GLY A 124 -11.97 -48.51 -9.29
N TYR A 125 -11.82 -49.58 -10.08
CA TYR A 125 -12.00 -49.61 -11.56
C TYR A 125 -11.06 -48.81 -12.50
N GLU A 126 -10.24 -49.59 -13.22
CA GLU A 126 -9.72 -49.32 -14.58
C GLU A 126 -10.84 -49.20 -15.62
N VAL A 127 -10.52 -48.52 -16.74
CA VAL A 127 -11.02 -48.58 -18.15
C VAL A 127 -10.83 -47.14 -18.69
N LEU A 128 -9.94 -46.76 -19.63
CA LEU A 128 -9.49 -47.31 -20.91
C LEU A 128 -8.10 -46.75 -21.27
N LYS A 129 -7.26 -47.59 -21.87
CA LYS A 129 -5.95 -47.26 -22.45
C LYS A 129 -6.08 -46.81 -23.92
N LYS A 130 -5.15 -45.92 -24.29
CA LYS A 130 -4.44 -45.78 -25.57
C LYS A 130 -5.20 -45.31 -26.82
N SER A 131 -4.70 -44.20 -27.38
CA SER A 131 -4.38 -44.10 -28.82
C SER A 131 -3.19 -43.15 -29.01
N GLN A 132 -2.17 -43.67 -29.68
CA GLN A 132 -0.95 -42.98 -30.12
C GLN A 132 -1.15 -42.31 -31.50
N VAL A 133 -0.07 -41.68 -32.00
CA VAL A 133 0.26 -41.38 -33.42
C VAL A 133 -0.21 -39.92 -33.78
N THR A 134 0.60 -38.95 -34.23
CA THR A 134 1.86 -38.94 -35.02
C THR A 134 2.45 -37.50 -35.14
N THR A 135 3.80 -37.39 -35.13
CA THR A 135 4.71 -36.58 -36.01
C THR A 135 4.44 -35.08 -36.26
N SER A 136 5.33 -34.15 -35.85
CA SER A 136 6.57 -33.68 -36.56
C SER A 136 6.36 -32.26 -37.13
N ASN A 137 7.31 -31.35 -37.32
CA ASN A 137 8.72 -31.16 -36.93
C ASN A 137 9.14 -29.75 -37.38
N TYR A 138 10.18 -29.20 -36.73
CA TYR A 138 11.32 -28.38 -37.24
C TYR A 138 11.90 -27.70 -35.98
N ASP A 139 12.94 -28.20 -35.30
CA ASP A 139 14.38 -28.32 -35.65
C ASP A 139 14.97 -27.02 -36.23
N GLN A 140 15.69 -26.26 -35.39
CA GLN A 140 17.17 -26.21 -35.26
C GLN A 140 17.82 -25.23 -36.24
N LEU A 141 18.60 -24.27 -35.71
CA LEU A 141 19.98 -24.01 -36.16
C LEU A 141 20.65 -22.89 -35.36
N SER A 142 21.87 -23.19 -34.95
CA SER A 142 22.86 -22.33 -34.32
C SER A 142 23.75 -21.64 -35.36
N GLY A 143 24.21 -20.42 -35.01
CA GLY A 143 25.53 -19.89 -35.36
C GLY A 143 25.69 -19.07 -36.65
N SER A 144 25.98 -17.77 -36.54
CA SER A 144 27.23 -17.14 -37.03
C SER A 144 27.25 -15.61 -36.90
N ALA A 145 28.44 -15.09 -36.64
CA ALA A 145 28.78 -13.69 -36.37
C ALA A 145 28.80 -12.79 -37.63
N ASN A 146 28.40 -11.51 -37.50
CA ASN A 146 29.29 -10.32 -37.59
C ASN A 146 28.53 -9.00 -37.88
N GLN A 147 28.98 -7.96 -37.16
CA GLN A 147 29.08 -6.52 -37.51
C GLN A 147 27.86 -5.60 -37.69
N GLU A 148 27.73 -4.73 -36.68
CA GLU A 148 27.58 -3.25 -36.74
C GLU A 148 26.35 -2.61 -37.39
N ARG A 149 25.51 -1.97 -36.55
CA ARG A 149 25.42 -0.49 -36.47
C ARG A 149 24.71 0.00 -35.19
N GLN A 150 25.28 1.06 -34.64
CA GLN A 150 25.01 1.72 -33.37
C GLN A 150 23.72 2.54 -33.35
N SER A 151 23.06 2.56 -32.19
CA SER A 151 22.59 3.80 -31.54
C SER A 151 22.33 3.58 -30.04
N THR A 152 23.39 3.85 -29.29
CA THR A 152 23.55 4.23 -27.88
C THR A 152 22.31 4.62 -27.05
N THR A 153 22.11 3.92 -25.92
CA THR A 153 21.73 4.55 -24.63
C THR A 153 22.58 3.97 -23.51
N SER A 154 23.61 4.75 -23.16
CA SER A 154 24.45 4.73 -21.96
C SER A 154 23.63 4.41 -20.70
N GLY A 155 24.01 3.49 -19.82
CA GLY A 155 25.24 3.52 -19.02
C GLY A 155 24.88 3.86 -17.58
N MET A 156 24.44 2.86 -16.80
CA MET A 156 24.17 3.00 -15.35
C MET A 156 25.45 3.46 -14.66
N SER A 157 25.47 4.73 -14.26
CA SER A 157 26.54 5.33 -13.48
C SER A 157 26.59 4.70 -12.10
N LYS A 158 27.80 4.35 -11.67
CA LYS A 158 28.21 4.06 -10.29
C LYS A 158 27.38 4.87 -9.27
N LEU A 159 26.83 4.18 -8.26
CA LEU A 159 26.15 4.79 -7.11
C LEU A 159 27.09 5.76 -6.37
N GLN A 160 27.05 7.03 -6.75
CA GLN A 160 27.66 8.12 -5.98
C GLN A 160 26.81 8.37 -4.74
N ARG A 161 27.47 8.58 -3.59
CA ARG A 161 26.79 8.96 -2.35
C ARG A 161 26.16 10.35 -2.53
N PRO A 162 24.91 10.57 -2.09
CA PRO A 162 24.31 11.89 -2.13
C PRO A 162 25.08 12.84 -1.19
N THR A 163 25.37 14.06 -1.63
CA THR A 163 26.05 15.08 -0.81
C THR A 163 25.10 15.96 -0.01
N LEU A 164 23.84 16.06 -0.45
CA LEU A 164 22.76 16.72 0.25
C LEU A 164 21.55 15.80 0.23
N GLU A 165 20.96 15.54 1.39
CA GLU A 165 19.73 14.78 1.55
C GLU A 165 18.84 15.46 2.59
N GLY A 166 17.54 15.34 2.43
CA GLY A 166 16.57 15.90 3.36
C GLY A 166 15.15 15.84 2.85
N GLU A 167 14.25 16.46 3.61
CA GLU A 167 12.82 16.53 3.31
C GLU A 167 12.43 17.96 2.90
N ILE A 168 11.56 18.07 1.89
CA ILE A 168 11.08 19.36 1.36
C ILE A 168 10.27 20.13 2.41
N GLU A 169 9.69 19.42 3.38
CA GLU A 169 8.93 20.02 4.50
C GLU A 169 9.82 20.89 5.40
N ASN A 170 11.09 20.50 5.56
CA ASN A 170 12.07 21.23 6.37
C ASN A 170 12.78 22.33 5.55
N LEU A 171 12.96 22.12 4.25
CA LEU A 171 13.58 23.07 3.33
C LEU A 171 12.78 23.15 2.03
N SER A 172 12.10 24.29 1.82
CA SER A 172 11.31 24.50 0.61
C SER A 172 12.16 24.38 -0.66
N VAL A 173 11.55 23.87 -1.73
CA VAL A 173 12.18 23.74 -3.05
C VAL A 173 12.87 25.03 -3.52
N PRO A 174 12.24 26.23 -3.48
CA PRO A 174 12.93 27.45 -3.88
C PRO A 174 14.22 27.73 -3.09
N ASN A 175 14.24 27.49 -1.78
CA ASN A 175 15.44 27.66 -0.94
C ASN A 175 16.52 26.62 -1.29
N LEU A 176 16.12 25.39 -1.61
CA LEU A 176 17.02 24.33 -2.06
C LEU A 176 17.69 24.69 -3.40
N LEU A 177 16.91 25.13 -4.39
CA LEU A 177 17.42 25.57 -5.69
C LEU A 177 18.37 26.77 -5.53
N GLN A 178 18.06 27.73 -4.65
CA GLN A 178 18.92 28.87 -4.33
C GLN A 178 20.21 28.45 -3.64
N SER A 179 20.18 27.51 -2.69
CA SER A 179 21.39 27.06 -1.99
C SER A 179 22.37 26.35 -2.93
N ILE A 180 21.87 25.55 -3.87
CA ILE A 180 22.67 24.92 -4.94
C ILE A 180 23.29 25.98 -5.86
N ALA A 181 22.52 27.03 -6.19
CA ALA A 181 23.00 28.14 -7.00
C ALA A 181 24.09 28.96 -6.29
N MET A 182 23.90 29.30 -5.02
CA MET A 182 24.88 30.02 -4.20
C MET A 182 26.16 29.20 -3.97
N GLY A 183 26.00 27.88 -3.77
CA GLY A 183 27.12 26.95 -3.62
C GLY A 183 27.83 26.62 -4.94
N LYS A 184 27.36 27.13 -6.09
CA LYS A 184 27.86 26.82 -7.44
C LYS A 184 28.01 25.31 -7.68
N MET A 185 27.10 24.53 -7.10
CA MET A 185 27.20 23.07 -7.13
C MET A 185 26.88 22.55 -8.53
N THR A 186 27.55 21.46 -8.92
CA THR A 186 27.33 20.76 -10.20
C THR A 186 26.93 19.33 -9.88
N GLY A 187 25.84 18.87 -10.48
CA GLY A 187 25.30 17.55 -10.20
C GLY A 187 23.81 17.40 -10.51
N ARG A 188 23.24 16.26 -10.14
CA ARG A 188 21.83 15.93 -10.31
C ARG A 188 21.10 16.01 -8.98
N LEU A 189 20.07 16.83 -8.92
CA LEU A 189 19.09 16.87 -7.84
C LEU A 189 17.91 15.97 -8.21
N GLU A 190 17.66 14.97 -7.39
CA GLU A 190 16.51 14.08 -7.47
C GLU A 190 15.53 14.46 -6.36
N ILE A 191 14.27 14.68 -6.72
CA ILE A 191 13.21 15.00 -5.78
C ILE A 191 12.09 13.99 -5.98
N VAL A 192 11.76 13.25 -4.93
CA VAL A 192 10.73 12.20 -4.92
C VAL A 192 9.58 12.70 -4.05
N SER A 193 8.42 12.94 -4.67
CA SER A 193 7.17 13.15 -3.96
C SER A 193 6.34 11.86 -3.98
N ASN A 194 5.19 11.86 -3.30
CA ASN A 194 4.29 10.69 -3.22
C ASN A 194 3.70 10.30 -4.58
N THR A 195 3.59 11.26 -5.51
CA THR A 195 2.93 11.07 -6.81
C THR A 195 3.90 10.99 -7.98
N ASP A 196 4.99 11.76 -7.94
CA ASP A 196 5.91 11.93 -9.08
C ASP A 196 7.37 12.12 -8.62
N VAL A 197 8.30 11.90 -9.55
CA VAL A 197 9.75 12.10 -9.38
C VAL A 197 10.22 13.18 -10.37
N ALA A 198 11.03 14.11 -9.88
CA ALA A 198 11.66 15.16 -10.67
C ALA A 198 13.18 15.06 -10.59
N ASN A 199 13.84 15.19 -11.74
CA ASN A 199 15.29 15.21 -11.87
C ASN A 199 15.76 16.55 -12.46
N VAL A 200 16.59 17.26 -11.73
CA VAL A 200 17.16 18.56 -12.14
C VAL A 200 18.68 18.47 -12.17
N HIS A 201 19.28 18.72 -13.33
CA HIS A 201 20.73 18.78 -13.50
C HIS A 201 21.23 20.21 -13.43
N PHE A 202 22.24 20.43 -12.61
CA PHE A 202 22.91 21.71 -12.39
C PHE A 202 24.35 21.68 -12.90
N PHE A 203 24.80 22.83 -13.41
CA PHE A 203 26.18 23.11 -13.74
C PHE A 203 26.58 24.48 -13.20
N GLU A 204 27.59 24.51 -12.34
CA GLU A 204 28.07 25.71 -11.64
C GLU A 204 26.94 26.53 -10.98
N GLY A 205 25.95 25.83 -10.40
CA GLY A 205 24.78 26.46 -9.77
C GLY A 205 23.66 26.90 -10.72
N SER A 206 23.81 26.73 -12.03
CA SER A 206 22.76 27.01 -13.01
C SER A 206 22.03 25.73 -13.42
N PRO A 207 20.69 25.68 -13.42
CA PRO A 207 19.93 24.53 -13.93
C PRO A 207 20.09 24.44 -15.46
N LEU A 208 20.51 23.28 -15.96
CA LEU A 208 20.65 23.01 -17.40
C LEU A 208 19.48 22.19 -17.94
N HIS A 209 19.07 21.18 -17.19
CA HIS A 209 18.02 20.26 -17.59
C HIS A 209 17.12 19.96 -16.41
N CYS A 210 15.82 20.01 -16.62
CA CYS A 210 14.83 19.53 -15.69
C CYS A 210 13.91 18.56 -16.43
N SER A 211 13.68 17.40 -15.83
CA SER A 211 12.73 16.41 -16.31
C SER A 211 11.83 15.99 -15.16
N MET A 212 10.54 15.98 -15.44
CA MET A 212 9.48 15.51 -14.57
C MET A 212 8.51 14.69 -15.43
N ARG A 213 7.63 13.89 -14.82
CA ARG A 213 6.72 12.99 -15.54
C ARG A 213 5.95 13.71 -16.66
N GLY A 214 6.37 13.52 -17.91
CA GLY A 214 5.73 14.07 -19.10
C GLY A 214 5.95 15.56 -19.36
N VAL A 215 6.80 16.25 -18.57
CA VAL A 215 7.12 17.68 -18.74
C VAL A 215 8.63 17.89 -18.60
N GLU A 216 9.23 18.65 -19.50
CA GLU A 216 10.68 18.93 -19.51
C GLU A 216 10.96 20.43 -19.64
N GLY A 217 12.10 20.86 -19.09
CA GLY A 217 12.63 22.22 -19.23
C GLY A 217 12.07 23.21 -18.21
N ASP A 218 11.90 24.47 -18.64
CA ASP A 218 11.46 25.60 -17.80
C ASP A 218 10.15 25.29 -17.05
N ALA A 219 9.20 24.67 -17.73
CA ALA A 219 7.89 24.29 -17.19
C ALA A 219 8.01 23.33 -15.99
N ALA A 220 8.92 22.35 -16.07
CA ALA A 220 9.12 21.39 -15.00
C ALA A 220 9.70 22.06 -13.73
N ILE A 221 10.56 23.08 -13.88
CA ILE A 221 11.09 23.84 -12.73
C ILE A 221 9.99 24.69 -12.08
N ILE A 222 9.15 25.36 -12.88
CA ILE A 222 8.04 26.18 -12.38
C ILE A 222 7.07 25.32 -11.55
N GLU A 223 6.74 24.13 -12.03
CA GLU A 223 5.86 23.20 -11.30
C GLU A 223 6.52 22.65 -10.03
N LEU A 224 7.83 22.35 -10.09
CA LEU A 224 8.59 21.84 -8.95
C LEU A 224 8.61 22.81 -7.77
N VAL A 225 8.62 24.13 -8.01
CA VAL A 225 8.60 25.16 -6.96
C VAL A 225 7.35 25.07 -6.08
N GLY A 226 6.22 24.58 -6.61
CA GLY A 226 4.97 24.40 -5.88
C GLY A 226 4.88 23.11 -5.05
N TRP A 227 5.92 22.27 -5.02
CA TRP A 227 5.91 21.03 -4.24
C TRP A 227 6.10 21.30 -2.75
N SER A 228 5.17 20.82 -1.93
CA SER A 228 5.15 21.03 -0.48
C SER A 228 5.55 19.81 0.35
N SER A 229 5.72 18.64 -0.27
CA SER A 229 6.10 17.39 0.44
C SER A 229 6.92 16.48 -0.48
N GLY A 230 7.90 15.78 0.10
CA GLY A 230 8.79 14.86 -0.60
C GLY A 230 10.20 14.81 0.01
N ALA A 231 11.00 13.87 -0.46
CA ALA A 231 12.41 13.73 -0.12
C ALA A 231 13.29 14.17 -1.29
N PHE A 232 14.38 14.88 -1.01
CA PHE A 232 15.35 15.29 -2.02
C PHE A 232 16.72 14.65 -1.77
N ARG A 233 17.45 14.38 -2.86
CA ARG A 233 18.82 13.87 -2.84
C ARG A 233 19.63 14.54 -3.95
N PHE A 234 20.83 15.01 -3.64
CA PHE A 234 21.74 15.60 -4.62
C PHE A 234 22.96 14.72 -4.84
N TYR A 235 23.22 14.36 -6.10
CA TYR A 235 24.35 13.55 -6.52
C TYR A 235 25.34 14.40 -7.32
N PRO A 236 26.63 14.49 -6.91
CA PRO A 236 27.66 15.20 -7.67
C PRO A 236 28.03 14.51 -9.00
N GLU A 237 27.24 14.78 -10.02
CA GLU A 237 27.41 14.22 -11.37
C GLU A 237 28.07 15.24 -12.33
N PRO A 238 28.81 14.76 -13.36
CA PRO A 238 29.36 15.63 -14.39
C PRO A 238 28.27 16.28 -15.25
N ARG A 239 28.61 17.38 -15.94
CA ARG A 239 27.70 18.16 -16.79
C ARG A 239 26.95 17.28 -17.80
N THR A 240 25.61 17.41 -17.82
CA THR A 240 24.74 16.77 -18.81
C THR A 240 24.83 17.47 -20.16
N ARG A 241 24.69 16.72 -21.26
CA ARG A 241 24.71 17.25 -22.64
C ARG A 241 23.39 17.85 -23.11
N VAL A 242 22.33 17.66 -22.32
CA VAL A 242 20.97 18.10 -22.62
C VAL A 242 20.74 19.43 -21.91
N GLU A 243 20.32 20.44 -22.67
CA GLU A 243 19.97 21.77 -22.16
C GLU A 243 18.51 22.05 -22.54
N THR A 244 17.60 21.90 -21.57
CA THR A 244 16.17 22.19 -21.77
C THR A 244 15.73 23.46 -21.05
N VAL A 245 16.51 23.92 -20.07
CA VAL A 245 16.23 25.12 -19.29
C VAL A 245 16.88 26.31 -20.00
N LYS A 246 16.08 27.31 -20.38
CA LYS A 246 16.53 28.49 -21.13
C LYS A 246 16.50 29.76 -20.30
N LYS A 247 15.60 29.82 -19.32
CA LYS A 247 15.44 30.98 -18.44
C LYS A 247 16.43 30.94 -17.28
N ARG A 248 16.73 32.12 -16.73
CA ARG A 248 17.52 32.23 -15.49
C ARG A 248 16.73 31.69 -14.31
N LEU A 249 17.43 31.05 -13.36
CA LEU A 249 16.81 30.49 -12.15
C LEU A 249 15.98 31.54 -11.39
N ASP A 250 16.51 32.75 -11.20
CA ASP A 250 15.81 33.84 -10.49
C ASP A 250 14.41 34.12 -11.08
N TRP A 251 14.31 34.11 -12.41
CA TRP A 251 13.05 34.31 -13.11
C TRP A 251 12.12 33.10 -12.98
N LEU A 252 12.67 31.88 -13.10
CA LEU A 252 11.89 30.64 -12.93
C LEU A 252 11.33 30.51 -11.52
N LEU A 253 12.06 30.96 -10.51
CA LEU A 253 11.58 30.98 -9.11
C LEU A 253 10.45 31.99 -8.92
N MET A 254 10.56 33.18 -9.51
CA MET A 254 9.49 34.18 -9.45
C MET A 254 8.22 33.71 -10.18
N GLU A 255 8.37 33.13 -11.36
CA GLU A 255 7.27 32.57 -12.15
C GLU A 255 6.65 31.35 -11.46
N GLY A 256 7.47 30.49 -10.85
CA GLY A 256 7.05 29.36 -10.01
C GLY A 256 6.27 29.78 -8.76
N ALA A 257 6.72 30.82 -8.06
CA ALA A 257 6.00 31.35 -6.89
C ALA A 257 4.63 31.91 -7.29
N ALA A 258 4.56 32.67 -8.39
CA ALA A 258 3.28 33.16 -8.92
C ALA A 258 2.35 32.00 -9.33
N PHE A 259 2.89 30.94 -9.93
CA PHE A 259 2.12 29.76 -10.30
C PHE A 259 1.57 29.00 -9.07
N ASP A 260 2.38 28.83 -8.03
CA ASP A 260 1.96 28.19 -6.77
C ASP A 260 0.84 28.98 -6.07
N ASP A 261 0.95 30.31 -6.02
CA ASP A 261 -0.09 31.18 -5.46
C ASP A 261 -1.42 31.05 -6.22
N GLN A 262 -1.37 30.97 -7.55
CA GLN A 262 -2.54 30.76 -8.39
C GLN A 262 -3.17 29.38 -8.15
N GLN A 263 -2.34 28.34 -8.00
CA GLN A 263 -2.81 26.99 -7.72
C GLN A 263 -3.48 26.93 -6.33
N LYS A 264 -2.87 27.54 -5.31
CA LYS A 264 -3.46 27.67 -3.97
C LYS A 264 -4.76 28.44 -3.97
N PHE A 265 -4.86 29.54 -4.74
CA PHE A 265 -6.08 30.32 -4.88
C PHE A 265 -7.23 29.50 -5.48
N LEU A 266 -6.95 28.68 -6.50
CA LEU A 266 -7.94 27.79 -7.11
C LEU A 266 -8.37 26.68 -6.13
N ASN A 267 -7.41 26.05 -5.44
CA ASN A 267 -7.69 25.02 -4.44
C ASN A 267 -8.52 25.56 -3.27
N ALA A 268 -8.23 26.78 -2.79
CA ALA A 268 -9.00 27.44 -1.74
C ALA A 268 -10.46 27.72 -2.13
N ARG A 269 -10.74 27.85 -3.44
CA ARG A 269 -12.10 27.98 -3.99
C ARG A 269 -12.76 26.63 -4.29
N GLY A 270 -12.17 25.52 -3.84
CA GLY A 270 -12.72 24.17 -3.99
C GLY A 270 -12.52 23.56 -5.37
N LEU A 271 -11.52 24.01 -6.14
CA LEU A 271 -11.21 23.37 -7.42
C LEU A 271 -10.75 21.93 -7.19
N THR A 272 -11.52 20.97 -7.69
CA THR A 272 -11.05 19.61 -7.94
C THR A 272 -11.16 19.33 -9.44
N LEU A 273 -10.39 18.34 -9.92
CA LEU A 273 -10.48 17.90 -11.32
C LEU A 273 -11.90 17.43 -11.69
N GLU A 274 -12.67 16.97 -10.70
CA GLU A 274 -14.04 16.49 -10.86
C GLU A 274 -15.10 17.60 -10.74
N CYS A 275 -14.73 18.83 -10.38
CA CYS A 275 -15.68 19.94 -10.30
C CYS A 275 -16.23 20.33 -11.68
N PHE A 276 -17.49 20.75 -11.68
CA PHE A 276 -18.15 21.31 -12.86
C PHE A 276 -17.75 22.77 -13.04
N LEU A 277 -17.36 23.11 -14.27
CA LEU A 277 -17.06 24.48 -14.66
C LEU A 277 -18.34 25.14 -15.17
N VAL A 278 -18.87 26.13 -14.45
CA VAL A 278 -20.11 26.83 -14.84
C VAL A 278 -19.80 28.28 -15.21
N ARG A 279 -20.19 28.68 -16.43
CA ARG A 279 -20.11 30.09 -16.85
C ARG A 279 -21.12 30.92 -16.08
N LYS A 280 -20.69 32.05 -15.54
CA LYS A 280 -21.59 32.99 -14.85
C LYS A 280 -22.45 33.80 -15.83
N HIS A 281 -21.90 34.07 -17.01
CA HIS A 281 -22.56 34.86 -18.05
C HIS A 281 -22.67 34.06 -19.34
N ASN A 282 -23.91 33.69 -19.72
CA ASN A 282 -24.18 32.92 -20.92
C ASN A 282 -23.98 33.72 -22.24
N ASN A 283 -23.96 35.06 -22.18
CA ASN A 283 -23.86 35.94 -23.35
C ASN A 283 -22.99 37.18 -23.07
N ILE A 284 -21.67 37.02 -23.06
CA ILE A 284 -20.72 38.15 -23.04
C ILE A 284 -20.31 38.45 -24.49
N THR A 285 -20.37 39.72 -24.89
CA THR A 285 -19.80 40.19 -26.17
C THR A 285 -18.27 40.13 -26.14
N GLU A 286 -17.65 39.81 -27.29
CA GLU A 286 -16.19 39.66 -27.42
C GLU A 286 -15.40 40.84 -26.83
N SER A 287 -15.84 42.07 -27.09
CA SER A 287 -15.22 43.28 -26.54
C SER A 287 -15.33 43.39 -25.01
N MET A 288 -16.44 42.94 -24.41
CA MET A 288 -16.62 42.98 -22.96
C MET A 288 -15.80 41.88 -22.26
N PHE A 289 -15.63 40.73 -22.90
CA PHE A 289 -14.71 39.68 -22.45
C PHE A 289 -13.26 40.19 -22.47
N GLU A 290 -12.84 40.83 -23.57
CA GLU A 290 -11.49 41.40 -23.69
C GLU A 290 -11.22 42.47 -22.63
N GLN A 291 -12.18 43.34 -22.33
CA GLN A 291 -12.06 44.35 -21.27
C GLN A 291 -11.92 43.73 -19.87
N MET A 292 -12.65 42.64 -19.58
CA MET A 292 -12.57 41.96 -18.28
C MET A 292 -11.26 41.18 -18.12
N VAL A 293 -10.78 40.58 -19.22
CA VAL A 293 -9.56 39.78 -19.27
C VAL A 293 -8.29 40.63 -19.36
N ALA A 294 -8.38 41.88 -19.83
CA ALA A 294 -7.24 42.79 -19.92
C ALA A 294 -6.52 43.04 -18.57
N LYS A 295 -7.17 42.73 -17.44
CA LYS A 295 -6.58 42.78 -16.09
C LYS A 295 -5.98 41.44 -15.63
N GLY A 296 -6.09 40.39 -16.44
CA GLY A 296 -5.68 39.03 -16.12
C GLY A 296 -4.19 38.76 -16.34
N ALA A 297 -3.69 37.69 -15.71
CA ALA A 297 -2.28 37.27 -15.79
C ALA A 297 -1.95 36.40 -17.03
N CYS A 298 -2.97 35.95 -17.77
CA CYS A 298 -2.78 35.13 -18.96
C CYS A 298 -2.50 36.00 -20.20
N ASN A 299 -1.31 35.85 -20.79
CA ASN A 299 -0.90 36.62 -21.97
C ASN A 299 -1.49 36.11 -23.30
N ASP A 300 -2.09 34.90 -23.33
CA ASP A 300 -2.67 34.34 -24.55
C ASP A 300 -4.20 34.42 -24.56
N LEU A 301 -4.70 35.51 -25.13
CA LEU A 301 -6.13 35.79 -25.30
C LEU A 301 -6.83 34.74 -26.19
N ARG A 302 -6.12 34.12 -27.15
CA ARG A 302 -6.71 33.10 -28.03
C ARG A 302 -6.94 31.79 -27.28
N LEU A 303 -5.96 31.38 -26.47
CA LEU A 303 -6.10 30.21 -25.61
C LEU A 303 -7.21 30.41 -24.58
N LEU A 304 -7.25 31.59 -23.94
CA LEU A 304 -8.27 31.93 -22.96
C LEU A 304 -9.68 31.92 -23.57
N LYS A 305 -9.88 32.56 -24.74
CA LYS A 305 -11.16 32.60 -25.45
C LYS A 305 -11.62 31.19 -25.85
N GLY A 306 -10.72 30.40 -26.43
CA GLY A 306 -11.04 29.02 -26.82
C GLY A 306 -11.39 28.13 -25.63
N PHE A 307 -10.74 28.34 -24.48
CA PHE A 307 -11.05 27.58 -23.27
C PHE A 307 -12.40 28.00 -22.70
N TYR A 308 -12.66 29.31 -22.60
CA TYR A 308 -13.97 29.82 -22.16
C TYR A 308 -15.11 29.30 -23.04
N GLN A 309 -14.93 29.30 -24.37
CA GLN A 309 -15.92 28.77 -25.33
C GLN A 309 -16.16 27.26 -25.23
N SER A 310 -15.20 26.50 -24.67
CA SER A 310 -15.34 25.05 -24.48
C SER A 310 -16.11 24.66 -23.21
N ILE A 311 -16.29 25.58 -22.25
CA ILE A 311 -16.98 25.32 -20.98
C ILE A 311 -18.49 25.25 -21.22
N ASP A 312 -19.11 24.09 -21.33
CA ASP A 312 -20.56 23.96 -21.62
C ASP A 312 -21.47 24.11 -20.40
N SER A 313 -20.94 24.56 -19.25
CA SER A 313 -21.63 24.66 -17.96
C SER A 313 -22.18 23.32 -17.43
N LYS A 314 -21.74 22.18 -17.99
CA LYS A 314 -22.23 20.83 -17.67
C LYS A 314 -21.14 19.78 -17.56
N SER A 315 -19.96 20.04 -18.14
CA SER A 315 -18.81 19.14 -18.10
C SER A 315 -17.89 19.43 -16.91
N THR A 316 -17.22 18.39 -16.42
CA THR A 316 -16.16 18.53 -15.41
C THR A 316 -14.89 19.10 -16.02
N LEU A 317 -13.98 19.61 -15.19
CA LEU A 317 -12.67 20.09 -15.66
C LEU A 317 -11.91 18.99 -16.44
N VAL A 318 -11.96 17.73 -15.99
CA VAL A 318 -11.35 16.60 -16.73
C VAL A 318 -11.94 16.44 -18.13
N GLU A 319 -13.26 16.55 -18.28
CA GLU A 319 -13.92 16.40 -19.58
C GLU A 319 -13.58 17.55 -20.53
N VAL A 320 -13.49 18.78 -20.02
CA VAL A 320 -13.05 19.95 -20.78
C VAL A 320 -11.59 19.78 -21.23
N LEU A 321 -10.70 19.34 -20.34
CA LEU A 321 -9.30 19.05 -20.65
C LEU A 321 -9.15 17.86 -21.62
N ARG A 322 -10.07 16.88 -21.60
CA ARG A 322 -10.08 15.78 -22.58
C ARG A 322 -10.42 16.26 -23.99
N ARG A 323 -11.35 17.23 -24.12
CA ARG A 323 -11.69 17.84 -25.41
C ARG A 323 -10.58 18.77 -25.92
N ARG A 324 -9.90 19.47 -25.00
CA ARG A 324 -8.79 20.37 -25.30
C ARG A 324 -7.62 20.10 -24.35
N PRO A 325 -6.70 19.19 -24.72
CA PRO A 325 -5.55 18.89 -23.88
C PRO A 325 -4.67 20.15 -23.78
N LEU A 326 -4.50 20.63 -22.55
CA LEU A 326 -3.63 21.74 -22.22
C LEU A 326 -2.67 21.27 -21.12
N PRO A 327 -1.41 21.71 -21.14
CA PRO A 327 -0.48 21.42 -20.05
C PRO A 327 -0.96 22.13 -18.77
N LYS A 328 -0.54 21.60 -17.63
CA LYS A 328 -0.99 22.05 -16.31
C LYS A 328 -0.81 23.55 -16.08
N ILE A 329 0.34 24.06 -16.49
CA ILE A 329 0.69 25.47 -16.35
C ILE A 329 -0.32 26.36 -17.09
N ASP A 330 -0.65 26.01 -18.33
CA ASP A 330 -1.53 26.83 -19.17
C ASP A 330 -2.97 26.83 -18.67
N TRP A 331 -3.54 25.66 -18.33
CA TRP A 331 -4.94 25.61 -17.90
C TRP A 331 -5.15 26.21 -16.50
N VAL A 332 -4.17 26.10 -15.60
CA VAL A 332 -4.22 26.74 -14.28
C VAL A 332 -4.22 28.27 -14.42
N LEU A 333 -3.32 28.83 -15.26
CA LEU A 333 -3.27 30.27 -15.55
C LEU A 333 -4.58 30.79 -16.15
N ILE A 334 -5.15 30.02 -17.09
CA ILE A 334 -6.43 30.32 -17.73
C ILE A 334 -7.56 30.32 -16.70
N LEU A 335 -7.69 29.26 -15.89
CA LEU A 335 -8.74 29.16 -14.88
C LEU A 335 -8.59 30.25 -13.82
N TYR A 336 -7.39 30.51 -13.34
CA TYR A 336 -7.12 31.58 -12.40
C TYR A 336 -7.62 32.93 -12.93
N THR A 337 -7.33 33.23 -14.21
CA THR A 337 -7.79 34.46 -14.86
C THR A 337 -9.32 34.49 -14.97
N LEU A 338 -9.94 33.41 -15.45
CA LEU A 338 -11.40 33.34 -15.60
C LEU A 338 -12.15 33.47 -14.27
N VAL A 339 -11.59 32.91 -13.20
CA VAL A 339 -12.18 32.90 -11.85
C VAL A 339 -11.92 34.22 -11.12
N SER A 340 -10.77 34.85 -11.36
CA SER A 340 -10.46 36.19 -10.82
C SER A 340 -11.30 37.27 -11.51
N CYS A 341 -11.60 37.10 -12.79
CA CYS A 341 -12.50 37.97 -13.55
C CYS A 341 -13.99 37.63 -13.35
N ASP A 342 -14.33 36.70 -12.45
CA ASP A 342 -15.72 36.31 -12.11
C ASP A 342 -16.53 35.79 -13.33
N LEU A 343 -15.84 35.21 -14.32
CA LEU A 343 -16.43 34.65 -15.53
C LEU A 343 -16.89 33.21 -15.34
N VAL A 344 -16.21 32.47 -14.46
CA VAL A 344 -16.44 31.06 -14.18
C VAL A 344 -16.46 30.82 -12.67
N HIS A 345 -17.37 29.96 -12.23
CA HIS A 345 -17.40 29.45 -10.86
C HIS A 345 -17.40 27.92 -10.86
N PHE A 346 -17.00 27.35 -9.72
CA PHE A 346 -16.92 25.91 -9.50
C PHE A 346 -18.13 25.45 -8.74
N VAL A 347 -18.69 24.32 -9.18
CA VAL A 347 -19.75 23.64 -8.43
C VAL A 347 -19.34 22.18 -8.27
N GLU A 348 -19.35 21.70 -7.03
CA GLU A 348 -19.06 20.29 -6.69
C GLU A 348 -20.17 19.36 -7.17
N GLN A 349 -21.41 19.84 -7.18
CA GLN A 349 -22.60 19.16 -7.69
C GLN A 349 -23.51 20.17 -8.38
N LEU A 350 -23.76 20.00 -9.68
CA LEU A 350 -24.77 20.81 -10.37
C LEU A 350 -26.09 20.78 -9.57
N PRO A 351 -26.70 21.94 -9.25
CA PRO A 351 -28.03 21.97 -8.68
C PRO A 351 -28.98 21.32 -9.70
N ASP A 352 -29.58 20.20 -9.30
CA ASP A 352 -30.56 19.45 -10.09
C ASP A 352 -30.10 18.93 -11.46
N THR A 353 -28.98 18.20 -11.50
CA THR A 353 -28.87 17.13 -12.52
C THR A 353 -29.25 15.81 -11.84
N PRO A 354 -30.47 15.27 -12.06
CA PRO A 354 -30.72 13.88 -11.69
C PRO A 354 -29.62 13.07 -12.35
N LYS A 355 -28.85 12.32 -11.55
CA LYS A 355 -27.85 11.36 -12.04
C LYS A 355 -28.48 10.67 -13.23
N GLN A 356 -28.03 10.95 -14.45
CA GLN A 356 -28.52 10.20 -15.60
C GLN A 356 -28.20 8.75 -15.25
N PRO A 357 -29.21 7.88 -15.06
CA PRO A 357 -28.94 6.49 -14.83
C PRO A 357 -28.13 6.04 -16.03
N VAL A 358 -26.98 5.41 -15.78
CA VAL A 358 -26.21 4.73 -16.82
C VAL A 358 -27.21 3.89 -17.61
N SER A 359 -27.51 4.31 -18.85
CA SER A 359 -28.56 3.68 -19.62
C SER A 359 -28.16 2.25 -19.89
N GLY A 360 -28.94 1.29 -19.42
CA GLY A 360 -28.64 -0.13 -19.56
C GLY A 360 -28.26 -0.86 -18.27
N VAL A 361 -28.24 -0.18 -17.10
CA VAL A 361 -28.22 -0.90 -15.83
C VAL A 361 -29.62 -1.51 -15.61
N PRO A 362 -29.76 -2.85 -15.51
CA PRO A 362 -31.03 -3.45 -15.14
C PRO A 362 -31.53 -2.82 -13.83
N PRO A 363 -32.82 -2.54 -13.67
CA PRO A 363 -33.34 -2.06 -12.40
C PRO A 363 -33.18 -3.15 -11.35
N VAL A 364 -32.06 -3.13 -10.62
CA VAL A 364 -31.86 -3.98 -9.46
C VAL A 364 -32.72 -3.40 -8.35
N ASP A 365 -33.80 -4.10 -8.02
CA ASP A 365 -34.65 -3.73 -6.91
C ASP A 365 -33.97 -4.07 -5.58
N TRP A 366 -33.28 -3.07 -5.02
CA TRP A 366 -32.65 -3.17 -3.71
C TRP A 366 -33.65 -3.37 -2.56
N GLN A 367 -34.96 -3.20 -2.78
CA GLN A 367 -35.97 -3.52 -1.78
C GLN A 367 -36.05 -5.04 -1.54
N VAL A 368 -35.85 -5.85 -2.58
CA VAL A 368 -35.79 -7.32 -2.48
C VAL A 368 -34.57 -7.76 -1.68
N VAL A 369 -33.43 -7.09 -1.87
CA VAL A 369 -32.21 -7.38 -1.09
C VAL A 369 -32.43 -7.05 0.39
N ARG A 370 -33.08 -5.91 0.70
CA ARG A 370 -33.39 -5.52 2.08
C ARG A 370 -34.41 -6.43 2.74
N SER A 371 -35.40 -6.94 2.02
CA SER A 371 -36.38 -7.89 2.58
C SER A 371 -35.72 -9.24 2.86
N PHE A 372 -34.80 -9.69 2.01
CA PHE A 372 -33.98 -10.87 2.23
C PHE A 372 -33.05 -10.71 3.44
N GLU A 373 -32.34 -9.58 3.55
CA GLU A 373 -31.49 -9.29 4.71
C GLU A 373 -32.30 -9.33 6.02
N LYS A 374 -33.50 -8.72 6.04
CA LYS A 374 -34.40 -8.79 7.19
C LYS A 374 -34.84 -10.22 7.52
N SER A 375 -34.98 -11.11 6.54
CA SER A 375 -35.35 -12.51 6.77
C SER A 375 -34.25 -13.32 7.47
N MET A 376 -33.00 -12.86 7.39
CA MET A 376 -31.84 -13.50 8.05
C MET A 376 -31.65 -13.02 9.49
N LEU A 377 -32.35 -11.96 9.90
CA LEU A 377 -32.31 -11.39 11.24
C LEU A 377 -33.43 -11.96 12.11
N ARG A 378 -33.13 -12.18 13.39
CA ARG A 378 -34.12 -12.59 14.39
C ARG A 378 -34.96 -11.38 14.80
N ALA A 379 -36.28 -11.48 14.70
CA ALA A 379 -37.21 -10.35 14.94
C ALA A 379 -37.18 -9.81 16.38
N ASP A 380 -36.76 -10.62 17.34
CA ASP A 380 -36.69 -10.25 18.75
C ASP A 380 -35.39 -9.54 19.13
N THR A 381 -34.23 -9.85 18.54
CA THR A 381 -32.94 -9.24 18.90
C THR A 381 -32.30 -8.40 17.80
N GLU A 382 -32.83 -8.42 16.58
CA GLU A 382 -32.26 -7.76 15.39
C GLU A 382 -30.83 -8.24 15.05
N LEU A 383 -30.50 -9.48 15.41
CA LEU A 383 -29.20 -10.11 15.14
C LEU A 383 -29.32 -11.19 14.08
N TYR A 384 -28.23 -11.47 13.38
CA TYR A 384 -28.20 -12.57 12.42
C TYR A 384 -28.50 -13.90 13.10
N THR A 385 -29.33 -14.73 12.45
CA THR A 385 -29.60 -16.09 12.91
C THR A 385 -28.35 -16.96 12.81
N TYR A 386 -28.31 -18.05 13.59
CA TYR A 386 -27.17 -18.98 13.57
C TYR A 386 -26.83 -19.52 12.16
N PRO A 387 -27.82 -19.97 11.35
CA PRO A 387 -27.54 -20.39 9.98
C PRO A 387 -27.00 -19.26 9.09
N ALA A 388 -27.51 -18.03 9.25
CA ALA A 388 -27.02 -16.89 8.50
C ALA A 388 -25.58 -16.54 8.89
N TYR A 389 -25.26 -16.55 10.19
CA TYR A 389 -23.90 -16.35 10.69
C TYR A 389 -22.92 -17.37 10.10
N LEU A 390 -23.26 -18.66 10.15
CA LEU A 390 -22.42 -19.72 9.57
C LEU A 390 -22.22 -19.55 8.06
N TYR A 391 -23.27 -19.16 7.33
CA TYR A 391 -23.17 -18.88 5.89
C TYR A 391 -22.16 -17.76 5.60
N PHE A 392 -22.21 -16.65 6.33
CA PHE A 392 -21.25 -15.56 6.14
C PHE A 392 -19.83 -15.94 6.56
N LEU A 393 -19.70 -16.74 7.61
CA LEU A 393 -18.43 -17.29 8.06
C LEU A 393 -17.79 -18.18 6.97
N GLU A 394 -18.56 -19.07 6.35
CA GLU A 394 -18.10 -19.91 5.23
C GLU A 394 -17.65 -19.05 4.03
N LYS A 395 -18.37 -17.97 3.71
CA LYS A 395 -17.97 -17.05 2.64
C LYS A 395 -16.68 -16.31 2.95
N GLU A 396 -16.45 -15.94 4.21
CA GLU A 396 -15.20 -15.30 4.62
C GLU A 396 -14.03 -16.29 4.59
N PHE A 397 -14.26 -17.54 4.98
CA PHE A 397 -13.26 -18.60 4.86
C PHE A 397 -12.85 -18.82 3.39
N ALA A 398 -13.81 -18.89 2.46
CA ALA A 398 -13.51 -19.00 1.03
C ALA A 398 -12.74 -17.78 0.47
N ARG A 399 -12.94 -16.58 1.05
CA ARG A 399 -12.14 -15.40 0.70
C ARG A 399 -10.72 -15.54 1.22
N PHE A 400 -10.54 -16.04 2.44
CA PHE A 400 -9.21 -16.35 2.97
C PHE A 400 -8.47 -17.37 2.10
N GLU A 401 -9.11 -18.46 1.67
CA GLU A 401 -8.47 -19.46 0.80
C GLU A 401 -7.94 -18.87 -0.52
N ARG A 402 -8.63 -17.85 -1.06
CA ARG A 402 -8.26 -17.22 -2.33
C ARG A 402 -7.27 -16.06 -2.19
N PHE A 403 -7.44 -15.23 -1.16
CA PHE A 403 -6.72 -13.97 -1.02
C PHE A 403 -5.72 -13.96 0.14
N SER A 404 -5.68 -15.02 0.95
CA SER A 404 -4.83 -15.17 2.14
C SER A 404 -4.96 -14.01 3.13
N GLN A 405 -6.16 -13.39 3.20
CA GLN A 405 -6.44 -12.28 4.10
C GLN A 405 -6.93 -12.79 5.46
N PRO A 406 -6.29 -12.39 6.58
CA PRO A 406 -6.65 -12.91 7.88
C PRO A 406 -8.03 -12.43 8.32
N PHE A 407 -8.77 -13.30 9.00
CA PHE A 407 -10.03 -12.94 9.65
C PHE A 407 -10.12 -13.61 11.01
N SER A 408 -10.92 -13.00 11.88
CA SER A 408 -11.07 -13.44 13.26
C SER A 408 -12.53 -13.57 13.64
N ILE A 409 -12.80 -14.45 14.61
CA ILE A 409 -14.10 -14.58 15.24
C ILE A 409 -13.98 -14.39 16.74
N ILE A 410 -15.05 -13.85 17.31
CA ILE A 410 -15.21 -13.70 18.76
C ILE A 410 -16.51 -14.38 19.13
N ILE A 411 -16.47 -15.33 20.07
CA ILE A 411 -17.66 -15.95 20.63
C ILE A 411 -17.81 -15.46 22.07
N ILE A 412 -19.02 -15.00 22.38
CA ILE A 412 -19.39 -14.39 23.64
C ILE A 412 -20.50 -15.24 24.25
N GLU A 413 -20.24 -15.79 25.43
CA GLU A 413 -21.24 -16.45 26.24
C GLU A 413 -21.53 -15.57 27.47
N ALA A 414 -22.78 -15.13 27.59
CA ALA A 414 -23.24 -14.31 28.71
C ALA A 414 -24.31 -15.08 29.48
N THR A 415 -24.08 -15.30 30.76
CA THR A 415 -25.01 -16.00 31.65
C THR A 415 -25.20 -15.24 32.96
N VAL A 416 -26.29 -15.53 33.66
CA VAL A 416 -26.67 -14.86 34.90
C VAL A 416 -26.61 -15.87 36.02
N ARG A 417 -25.90 -15.56 37.11
CA ARG A 417 -25.88 -16.41 38.29
C ARG A 417 -27.26 -16.43 38.94
N ASN A 418 -27.78 -17.63 39.17
CA ASN A 418 -29.08 -17.81 39.79
C ASN A 418 -29.04 -17.36 41.26
N ALA A 419 -30.00 -16.51 41.66
CA ALA A 419 -30.10 -15.98 43.02
C ALA A 419 -30.34 -17.05 44.10
N LYS A 420 -30.91 -18.21 43.73
CA LYS A 420 -31.20 -19.33 44.65
C LYS A 420 -30.04 -20.32 44.77
N ASN A 421 -29.20 -20.44 43.75
CA ASN A 421 -28.09 -21.38 43.75
C ASN A 421 -26.88 -20.78 43.00
N PRO A 422 -25.86 -20.24 43.72
CA PRO A 422 -24.77 -19.48 43.11
C PRO A 422 -23.85 -20.30 42.20
N LYS A 423 -23.99 -21.64 42.19
CA LYS A 423 -23.28 -22.55 41.26
C LYS A 423 -24.02 -22.79 39.94
N GLN A 424 -25.26 -22.33 39.81
CA GLN A 424 -26.06 -22.51 38.60
C GLN A 424 -26.19 -21.17 37.87
N THR A 425 -26.03 -21.20 36.55
CA THR A 425 -26.19 -20.04 35.68
C THR A 425 -27.39 -20.22 34.77
N ASP A 426 -28.20 -19.17 34.68
CA ASP A 426 -29.38 -19.07 33.83
C ASP A 426 -29.06 -18.24 32.58
N PRO A 427 -29.79 -18.45 31.45
CA PRO A 427 -29.61 -17.68 30.24
C PRO A 427 -29.95 -16.20 30.44
N LEU A 428 -29.28 -15.33 29.68
CA LEU A 428 -29.49 -13.89 29.75
C LEU A 428 -30.91 -13.51 29.28
N PRO A 429 -31.65 -12.67 30.03
CA PRO A 429 -32.97 -12.21 29.62
C PRO A 429 -32.94 -11.41 28.30
N LEU A 430 -34.02 -11.49 27.52
CA LEU A 430 -34.12 -10.81 26.22
C LEU A 430 -33.80 -9.30 26.25
N PRO A 431 -34.24 -8.50 27.26
CA PRO A 431 -33.87 -7.08 27.35
C PRO A 431 -32.37 -6.85 27.50
N ALA A 432 -31.69 -7.71 28.27
CA ALA A 432 -30.25 -7.63 28.47
C ALA A 432 -29.48 -8.06 27.21
N VAL A 433 -29.96 -9.07 26.48
CA VAL A 433 -29.38 -9.46 25.17
C VAL A 433 -29.47 -8.31 24.16
N LYS A 434 -30.61 -7.60 24.10
CA LYS A 434 -30.78 -6.41 23.25
C LYS A 434 -29.80 -5.29 23.61
N GLU A 435 -29.55 -5.08 24.90
CA GLU A 435 -28.62 -4.06 25.34
C GLU A 435 -27.17 -4.43 25.01
N VAL A 436 -26.78 -5.70 25.19
CA VAL A 436 -25.47 -6.20 24.71
C VAL A 436 -25.34 -6.00 23.21
N ALA A 437 -26.36 -6.38 22.43
CA ALA A 437 -26.36 -6.20 20.97
C ALA A 437 -26.15 -4.73 20.56
N LYS A 438 -26.86 -3.79 21.18
CA LYS A 438 -26.70 -2.35 20.94
C LYS A 438 -25.30 -1.84 21.26
N ARG A 439 -24.68 -2.34 22.32
CA ARG A 439 -23.31 -1.96 22.71
C ARG A 439 -22.29 -2.49 21.72
N VAL A 440 -22.44 -3.74 21.29
CA VAL A 440 -21.58 -4.35 20.26
C VAL A 440 -21.75 -3.59 18.94
N ASP A 441 -22.98 -3.23 18.56
CA ASP A 441 -23.27 -2.51 17.31
C ASP A 441 -22.61 -1.11 17.26
N ARG A 442 -22.52 -0.42 18.40
CA ARG A 442 -21.81 0.87 18.50
C ARG A 442 -20.29 0.74 18.39
N LEU A 443 -19.72 -0.39 18.79
CA LEU A 443 -18.27 -0.62 18.82
C LEU A 443 -17.75 -1.26 17.53
N LYS A 444 -18.58 -2.09 16.88
CA LYS A 444 -18.22 -2.83 15.67
C LYS A 444 -18.19 -1.92 14.43
N ARG A 445 -17.40 -2.30 13.43
CA ARG A 445 -17.36 -1.64 12.11
C ARG A 445 -18.59 -2.05 11.29
N LYS A 446 -18.88 -1.30 10.22
CA LYS A 446 -19.95 -1.64 9.26
C LYS A 446 -19.72 -2.99 8.57
N THR A 447 -18.46 -3.40 8.45
CA THR A 447 -18.04 -4.68 7.87
C THR A 447 -18.21 -5.86 8.82
N ASP A 448 -18.32 -5.61 10.12
CA ASP A 448 -18.36 -6.65 11.14
C ASP A 448 -19.78 -7.19 11.29
N LEU A 449 -19.89 -8.51 11.43
CA LEU A 449 -21.18 -9.20 11.46
C LEU A 449 -21.43 -9.81 12.84
N LEU A 450 -22.56 -9.46 13.45
CA LEU A 450 -22.99 -9.94 14.77
C LEU A 450 -24.20 -10.86 14.63
N GLY A 451 -24.08 -12.09 15.12
CA GLY A 451 -25.13 -13.09 15.07
C GLY A 451 -25.27 -13.89 16.36
N HIS A 452 -26.36 -14.66 16.44
CA HIS A 452 -26.54 -15.69 17.44
C HIS A 452 -25.64 -16.88 17.16
N TYR A 453 -25.05 -17.43 18.22
CA TYR A 453 -24.22 -18.61 18.17
C TYR A 453 -24.81 -19.68 19.09
N GLU A 454 -25.24 -20.79 18.49
CA GLU A 454 -25.92 -21.89 19.19
C GLU A 454 -27.14 -21.43 20.00
N THR A 455 -27.24 -21.81 21.29
CA THR A 455 -28.46 -21.61 22.09
C THR A 455 -28.48 -20.25 22.79
N ASN A 456 -27.37 -19.86 23.43
CA ASN A 456 -27.27 -18.66 24.27
C ASN A 456 -26.03 -17.80 23.98
N GLY A 457 -25.23 -18.18 22.97
CA GLY A 457 -24.02 -17.46 22.60
C GLY A 457 -24.31 -16.36 21.58
N LEU A 458 -23.42 -15.37 21.55
CA LEU A 458 -23.32 -14.39 20.48
C LEU A 458 -21.98 -14.60 19.78
N ALA A 459 -21.94 -14.45 18.47
CA ALA A 459 -20.69 -14.49 17.72
C ALA A 459 -20.54 -13.26 16.83
N LEU A 460 -19.32 -12.74 16.81
CA LEU A 460 -18.89 -11.63 15.98
C LEU A 460 -17.88 -12.15 14.96
N LEU A 461 -18.13 -11.89 13.68
CA LEU A 461 -17.19 -12.10 12.59
C LEU A 461 -16.49 -10.78 12.28
N LEU A 462 -15.16 -10.80 12.29
CA LEU A 462 -14.29 -9.66 12.02
C LEU A 462 -13.47 -9.93 10.75
N PRO A 463 -13.95 -9.47 9.57
CA PRO A 463 -13.19 -9.54 8.33
C PRO A 463 -11.88 -8.74 8.44
N LEU A 464 -10.85 -9.17 7.70
CA LEU A 464 -9.57 -8.43 7.57
C LEU A 464 -8.93 -8.06 8.91
N THR A 465 -9.07 -8.93 9.92
CA THR A 465 -8.62 -8.67 11.29
C THR A 465 -7.74 -9.81 11.77
N ASP A 466 -6.53 -9.45 12.19
CA ASP A 466 -5.52 -10.33 12.77
C ASP A 466 -5.85 -10.72 14.22
N GLY A 467 -5.19 -11.76 14.73
CA GLY A 467 -5.50 -12.32 16.04
C GLY A 467 -5.17 -11.37 17.19
N THR A 468 -4.16 -10.51 17.04
CA THR A 468 -3.80 -9.54 18.08
C THR A 468 -4.86 -8.44 18.20
N SER A 469 -5.28 -7.87 17.07
CA SER A 469 -6.36 -6.88 17.02
C SER A 469 -7.69 -7.46 17.52
N ALA A 470 -8.00 -8.72 17.18
CA ALA A 470 -9.20 -9.38 17.66
C ALA A 470 -9.22 -9.55 19.18
N ARG A 471 -8.09 -9.94 19.80
CA ARG A 471 -7.96 -10.03 21.26
C ARG A 471 -8.10 -8.67 21.95
N SER A 472 -7.47 -7.63 21.42
CA SER A 472 -7.61 -6.26 21.95
C SER A 472 -9.03 -5.72 21.77
N PHE A 473 -9.73 -6.09 20.70
CA PHE A 473 -11.14 -5.76 20.52
C PHE A 473 -12.04 -6.53 21.50
N ALA A 474 -11.81 -7.83 21.69
CA ALA A 474 -12.54 -8.67 22.63
C ALA A 474 -12.43 -8.16 24.08
N SER A 475 -11.23 -7.78 24.53
CA SER A 475 -11.01 -7.21 25.87
C SER A 475 -11.82 -5.93 26.05
N ARG A 476 -11.74 -5.00 25.10
CA ARG A 476 -12.51 -3.74 25.15
C ARG A 476 -14.01 -4.00 25.14
N LEU A 477 -14.46 -4.97 24.35
CA LEU A 477 -15.87 -5.33 24.29
C LEU A 477 -16.36 -5.89 25.64
N ALA A 478 -15.57 -6.75 26.29
CA ALA A 478 -15.88 -7.27 27.61
C ALA A 478 -15.98 -6.14 28.66
N ASP A 479 -15.03 -5.20 28.66
CA ASP A 479 -15.03 -4.06 29.59
C ASP A 479 -16.27 -3.17 29.38
N VAL A 480 -16.68 -2.92 28.15
CA VAL A 480 -17.87 -2.13 27.82
C VAL A 480 -19.17 -2.83 28.26
N ILE A 481 -19.24 -4.16 28.11
CA ILE A 481 -20.40 -4.94 28.54
C ILE A 481 -20.52 -4.93 30.07
N VAL A 482 -19.41 -5.05 30.79
CA VAL A 482 -19.39 -5.11 32.27
C VAL A 482 -19.56 -3.73 32.92
N SER A 483 -19.01 -2.66 32.33
CA SER A 483 -18.97 -1.33 32.94
C SER A 483 -20.31 -0.59 33.04
N THR A 484 -21.35 -1.03 32.32
CA THR A 484 -22.66 -0.36 32.31
C THR A 484 -23.81 -1.35 32.55
N PRO A 485 -24.83 -1.02 33.36
CA PRO A 485 -25.85 -1.99 33.76
C PRO A 485 -26.71 -2.39 32.56
N LEU A 486 -26.97 -3.68 32.37
CA LEU A 486 -27.66 -4.20 31.18
C LEU A 486 -29.17 -3.92 31.16
N ALA A 487 -29.77 -3.66 32.33
CA ALA A 487 -31.18 -3.26 32.48
C ALA A 487 -31.42 -2.58 33.85
N GLU A 488 -32.53 -1.84 33.98
CA GLU A 488 -32.98 -1.30 35.27
C GLU A 488 -33.32 -2.44 36.24
N GLY A 489 -32.68 -2.46 37.42
CA GLY A 489 -32.85 -3.52 38.43
C GLY A 489 -31.96 -4.76 38.25
N PHE A 490 -31.00 -4.73 37.31
CA PHE A 490 -30.07 -5.82 37.09
C PHE A 490 -28.75 -5.61 37.86
N ASP A 491 -28.39 -6.55 38.73
CA ASP A 491 -27.12 -6.50 39.47
C ASP A 491 -25.97 -7.00 38.59
N MET A 492 -24.98 -6.14 38.34
CA MET A 492 -23.76 -6.47 37.59
C MET A 492 -22.98 -7.62 38.20
N ALA A 493 -23.05 -7.79 39.53
CA ALA A 493 -22.33 -8.85 40.24
C ALA A 493 -22.83 -10.26 39.90
N SER A 494 -24.01 -10.37 39.28
CA SER A 494 -24.60 -11.64 38.85
C SER A 494 -24.22 -12.02 37.42
N LEU A 495 -23.64 -11.12 36.62
CA LEU A 495 -23.29 -11.38 35.23
C LEU A 495 -21.97 -12.16 35.13
N VAL A 496 -22.02 -13.32 34.48
CA VAL A 496 -20.84 -14.09 34.11
C VAL A 496 -20.67 -13.99 32.59
N LEU A 497 -19.64 -13.26 32.17
CA LEU A 497 -19.28 -13.08 30.77
C LEU A 497 -18.02 -13.88 30.45
N SER A 498 -18.08 -14.71 29.41
CA SER A 498 -16.93 -15.44 28.90
C SER A 498 -16.75 -15.14 27.41
N VAL A 499 -15.56 -14.71 27.03
CA VAL A 499 -15.23 -14.29 25.65
C VAL A 499 -14.09 -15.14 25.14
N GLY A 500 -14.30 -15.84 24.04
CA GLY A 500 -13.27 -16.58 23.33
C GLY A 500 -12.98 -15.97 21.96
N THR A 501 -11.73 -16.06 21.52
CA THR A 501 -11.26 -15.46 20.26
C THR A 501 -10.47 -16.50 19.46
N ALA A 502 -10.72 -16.61 18.17
CA ALA A 502 -9.87 -17.37 17.26
C ALA A 502 -9.63 -16.59 15.97
N SER A 503 -8.50 -16.86 15.31
CA SER A 503 -8.08 -16.17 14.10
C SER A 503 -7.44 -17.14 13.12
N ILE A 504 -7.71 -16.94 11.83
CA ILE A 504 -7.05 -17.67 10.74
C ILE A 504 -6.15 -16.66 10.01
N PRO A 505 -4.85 -16.97 9.75
CA PRO A 505 -4.18 -18.27 9.91
C PRO A 505 -3.47 -18.49 11.28
N GLU A 506 -3.42 -17.50 12.17
CA GLU A 506 -2.58 -17.53 13.38
C GLU A 506 -2.93 -18.67 14.35
N SER A 507 -4.22 -18.98 14.55
CA SER A 507 -4.68 -19.95 15.55
C SER A 507 -4.99 -21.32 14.96
N CYS A 508 -5.39 -21.38 13.68
CA CYS A 508 -5.82 -22.58 12.99
C CYS A 508 -5.89 -22.34 11.48
N GLN A 509 -5.92 -23.42 10.69
CA GLN A 509 -6.11 -23.38 9.24
C GLN A 509 -7.48 -23.92 8.78
N ASP A 510 -8.20 -24.60 9.67
CA ASP A 510 -9.52 -25.18 9.39
C ASP A 510 -10.63 -24.41 10.13
N LEU A 511 -11.79 -24.32 9.49
CA LEU A 511 -12.95 -23.62 10.02
C LEU A 511 -13.54 -24.33 11.26
N GLY A 512 -13.54 -25.67 11.27
CA GLY A 512 -14.01 -26.45 12.41
C GLY A 512 -13.12 -26.24 13.64
N ALA A 513 -11.80 -26.24 13.43
CA ALA A 513 -10.83 -25.93 14.47
C ALA A 513 -10.98 -24.49 15.00
N MET A 514 -11.26 -23.51 14.13
CA MET A 514 -11.49 -22.11 14.52
C MET A 514 -12.67 -21.97 15.48
N LEU A 515 -13.80 -22.60 15.16
CA LEU A 515 -14.99 -22.59 16.02
C LEU A 515 -14.73 -23.28 17.37
N ALA A 516 -13.97 -24.37 17.36
CA ALA A 516 -13.59 -25.08 18.59
C ALA A 516 -12.69 -24.23 19.49
N MET A 517 -11.71 -23.53 18.91
CA MET A 517 -10.76 -22.67 19.63
C MET A 517 -11.39 -21.37 20.12
N ALA A 518 -12.38 -20.85 19.39
CA ALA A 518 -13.09 -19.63 19.77
C ALA A 518 -14.09 -19.86 20.91
N ARG A 519 -14.46 -21.10 21.24
CA ARG A 519 -15.38 -21.37 22.34
C ARG A 519 -14.74 -20.94 23.66
N PRO A 520 -15.42 -20.08 24.45
CA PRO A 520 -14.91 -19.71 25.76
C PRO A 520 -14.87 -20.94 26.69
N THR A 521 -13.81 -21.06 27.48
CA THR A 521 -13.78 -22.03 28.58
C THR A 521 -14.87 -21.68 29.58
N LYS A 522 -15.78 -22.63 29.85
CA LYS A 522 -16.82 -22.49 30.88
C LYS A 522 -16.16 -22.15 32.22
N ALA A 523 -16.48 -20.99 32.77
CA ALA A 523 -15.98 -20.49 34.05
C ALA A 523 -16.61 -21.20 35.26
#